data_AF-A0A034WCR5-F1
#
_entry.id   AF-A0A034WCR5-F1
#
_cell.length_a   1.000
_cell.length_b   1.000
_cell.length_c   1.000
_cell.angle_alpha   90.00
_cell.angle_beta   90.00
_cell.angle_gamma   90.00
#
_symmetry.space_group_name_H-M   'P 1'
#
loop_
_entity.id
_entity.type
_entity.pdbx_description
1 polymer ?
#
loop_
_entity_poly.entity_id
_entity_poly.type
_entity_poly.pdbx_seq_one_letter_code
_entity_poly.pdbx_strand_id
1 'polypeptide(L)'
;MSTDILAAQMSTKSIQFARAQSGWIFREDRKELVSGQYQCDLYSIQGLILKQRKRREHLSHEDLQKNKAIVDTITRGGRRASLTSANGEGGLNRDSINGSASEMPRRSSLQPPPPPTITWEEYINTPIGKCPHLGRPPIHKQSNKSIRATVAMSKDFPLSVEMLLNVLEVIAPFKHINKLREFITLKLPSGFPVKVEIPVLHTVTAKITFQKFEFRDNIPATLFDVPSHYVEDARRFPDL
;
A
#
# COMPACT_ATOMS: atom_id res chain seq x y z
N MET A 1 19.31 -1.31 -9.31
CA MET A 1 18.20 -1.75 -8.44
C MET A 1 18.42 -3.19 -8.00
N SER A 2 18.34 -3.50 -6.70
CA SER A 2 18.54 -4.85 -6.11
C SER A 2 17.29 -5.40 -5.43
N THR A 3 16.17 -4.67 -5.45
CA THR A 3 14.91 -5.02 -4.82
C THR A 3 13.84 -5.37 -5.84
N ASP A 4 12.86 -6.19 -5.44
CA ASP A 4 11.65 -6.42 -6.24
C ASP A 4 10.98 -5.08 -6.62
N ILE A 5 10.64 -4.88 -7.89
CA ILE A 5 9.70 -3.81 -8.27
C ILE A 5 8.30 -4.35 -8.02
N LEU A 6 7.58 -3.74 -7.09
CA LEU A 6 6.31 -4.25 -6.59
C LEU A 6 5.16 -3.29 -6.90
N ALA A 7 4.11 -3.82 -7.52
CA ALA A 7 2.82 -3.17 -7.65
C ALA A 7 1.79 -3.98 -6.85
N ALA A 8 1.01 -3.31 -6.01
CA ALA A 8 -0.04 -3.92 -5.22
C ALA A 8 -1.37 -3.19 -5.45
N GLN A 9 -2.45 -3.94 -5.56
CA GLN A 9 -3.79 -3.41 -5.71
C GLN A 9 -4.78 -4.24 -4.88
N MET A 10 -5.70 -3.57 -4.21
CA MET A 10 -6.83 -4.21 -3.54
C MET A 10 -8.02 -4.33 -4.49
N SER A 11 -8.63 -5.51 -4.53
CA SER A 11 -9.83 -5.79 -5.30
C SER A 11 -11.03 -5.87 -4.37
N THR A 12 -12.04 -5.02 -4.61
CA THR A 12 -13.28 -4.90 -3.81
C THR A 12 -14.51 -5.52 -4.50
N LYS A 13 -14.33 -6.21 -5.64
CA LYS A 13 -15.45 -6.71 -6.48
C LYS A 13 -16.40 -7.71 -5.80
N SER A 14 -15.93 -8.43 -4.78
CA SER A 14 -16.67 -9.54 -4.16
C SER A 14 -16.78 -9.36 -2.65
N ILE A 15 -16.77 -8.11 -2.17
CA ILE A 15 -16.79 -7.87 -0.73
C ILE A 15 -18.14 -8.22 -0.13
N GLN A 16 -18.10 -8.83 1.05
CA GLN A 16 -19.26 -9.11 1.87
C GLN A 16 -18.95 -8.74 3.32
N PHE A 17 -19.97 -8.29 4.04
CA PHE A 17 -19.86 -7.94 5.45
C PHE A 17 -20.55 -9.01 6.30
N ALA A 18 -19.86 -9.48 7.33
CA ALA A 18 -20.41 -10.41 8.32
C ALA A 18 -20.14 -9.86 9.72
N ARG A 19 -21.08 -10.05 10.66
CA ARG A 19 -20.86 -9.68 12.08
C ARG A 19 -19.61 -10.39 12.59
N ALA A 20 -18.71 -9.64 13.21
CA ALA A 20 -17.57 -10.23 13.90
C ALA A 20 -18.10 -10.86 15.19
N GLN A 21 -17.81 -12.14 15.40
CA GLN A 21 -18.26 -12.86 16.59
C GLN A 21 -17.07 -13.33 17.44
N SER A 22 -17.27 -13.43 18.75
CA SER A 22 -16.30 -13.98 19.71
C SER A 22 -16.94 -15.11 20.52
N GLY A 23 -16.10 -15.98 21.08
CA GLY A 23 -16.51 -17.09 21.94
C GLY A 23 -16.48 -18.47 21.26
N TRP A 24 -16.02 -19.47 22.01
CA TRP A 24 -15.79 -20.83 21.50
C TRP A 24 -17.02 -21.73 21.61
N ILE A 25 -17.82 -21.57 22.68
CA ILE A 25 -19.02 -22.37 22.97
C ILE A 25 -20.30 -21.56 22.69
N PHE A 26 -20.30 -20.27 23.03
CA PHE A 26 -21.36 -19.33 22.71
C PHE A 26 -20.77 -18.23 21.82
N ARG A 27 -21.38 -17.99 20.66
CA ARG A 27 -20.96 -16.91 19.77
C ARG A 27 -21.74 -15.66 20.11
N GLU A 28 -21.03 -14.61 20.48
CA GLU A 28 -21.59 -13.28 20.72
C GLU A 28 -21.06 -12.29 19.69
N ASP A 29 -21.94 -11.40 19.22
CA ASP A 29 -21.58 -10.31 18.33
C ASP A 29 -20.64 -9.31 19.02
N ARG A 30 -19.51 -9.03 18.39
CA ARG A 30 -18.50 -8.12 18.92
C ARG A 30 -18.94 -6.67 18.74
N LYS A 31 -18.79 -5.93 19.83
CA LYS A 31 -18.88 -4.47 19.87
C LYS A 31 -17.55 -3.88 20.30
N GLU A 32 -17.31 -2.64 19.90
CA GLU A 32 -16.11 -1.90 20.25
C GLU A 32 -16.47 -0.44 20.52
N LEU A 33 -15.90 0.13 21.58
CA LEU A 33 -15.94 1.56 21.83
C LEU A 33 -14.76 2.23 21.10
N VAL A 34 -15.05 2.97 20.03
CA VAL A 34 -14.04 3.67 19.25
C VAL A 34 -13.85 5.09 19.79
N SER A 35 -12.59 5.46 20.04
CA SER A 35 -12.18 6.78 20.57
C SER A 35 -12.89 7.21 21.86
N GLY A 36 -13.36 6.26 22.65
CA GLY A 36 -14.04 6.51 23.93
C GLY A 36 -15.46 7.10 23.80
N GLN A 37 -15.98 7.27 22.58
CA GLN A 37 -17.23 8.02 22.34
C GLN A 37 -18.25 7.21 21.54
N TYR A 38 -17.81 6.45 20.54
CA TYR A 38 -18.71 5.83 19.58
C TYR A 38 -18.84 4.34 19.84
N GLN A 39 -20.03 3.91 20.29
CA GLN A 39 -20.36 2.49 20.37
C GLN A 39 -20.52 1.96 18.95
N CYS A 40 -19.69 0.99 18.60
CA CYS A 40 -19.62 0.43 17.26
C CYS A 40 -19.90 -1.06 17.28
N ASP A 41 -20.68 -1.49 16.30
CA ASP A 41 -20.81 -2.88 15.93
C ASP A 41 -19.64 -3.28 15.02
N LEU A 42 -18.96 -4.38 15.32
CA LEU A 42 -17.80 -4.82 14.57
C LEU A 42 -18.20 -5.82 13.46
N TYR A 43 -17.73 -5.56 12.24
CA TYR A 43 -17.94 -6.42 11.08
C TYR A 43 -16.60 -6.88 10.49
N SER A 44 -16.57 -8.11 10.01
CA SER A 44 -15.51 -8.65 9.18
C SER A 44 -15.84 -8.40 7.71
N ILE A 45 -14.91 -7.81 6.98
CA ILE A 45 -14.97 -7.68 5.51
C ILE A 45 -14.33 -8.93 4.91
N GLN A 46 -15.15 -9.70 4.20
CA GLN A 46 -14.76 -10.92 3.50
C GLN A 46 -14.65 -10.66 2.00
N GLY A 47 -13.89 -11.49 1.27
CA GLY A 47 -13.78 -11.39 -0.19
C GLY A 47 -12.83 -10.29 -0.71
N LEU A 48 -12.09 -9.61 0.18
CA LEU A 48 -11.02 -8.71 -0.23
C LEU A 48 -9.83 -9.51 -0.76
N ILE A 49 -9.37 -9.17 -1.97
CA ILE A 49 -8.21 -9.82 -2.59
C ILE A 49 -7.11 -8.78 -2.82
N LEU A 50 -5.95 -8.99 -2.21
CA LEU A 50 -4.73 -8.25 -2.52
C LEU A 50 -4.03 -8.90 -3.71
N LYS A 51 -4.00 -8.20 -4.83
CA LYS A 51 -3.27 -8.58 -6.04
C LYS A 51 -1.90 -7.91 -5.99
N GLN A 52 -0.85 -8.71 -5.90
CA GLN A 52 0.54 -8.26 -5.94
C GLN A 52 1.19 -8.74 -7.22
N ARG A 53 1.89 -7.84 -7.91
CA ARG A 53 2.71 -8.14 -9.08
C ARG A 53 4.12 -7.68 -8.78
N LYS A 54 5.10 -8.55 -9.05
CA LYS A 54 6.52 -8.25 -8.85
C LYS A 54 7.27 -8.44 -10.16
N ARG A 55 8.17 -7.53 -10.51
CA ARG A 55 9.14 -7.68 -11.61
C ARG A 55 10.54 -7.93 -11.06
N ARG A 56 11.30 -8.79 -11.75
CA ARG A 56 12.50 -9.44 -11.22
C ARG A 56 13.61 -9.65 -12.25
N GLU A 57 13.41 -9.29 -13.50
CA GLU A 57 14.40 -9.45 -14.57
C GLU A 57 15.72 -8.70 -14.29
N HIS A 58 15.67 -7.65 -13.47
CA HIS A 58 16.82 -6.84 -13.05
C HIS A 58 17.55 -7.37 -11.81
N LEU A 59 17.15 -8.54 -11.30
CA LEU A 59 17.70 -9.14 -10.08
C LEU A 59 18.63 -10.31 -10.42
N SER A 60 19.78 -10.36 -9.72
CA SER A 60 20.65 -11.54 -9.73
C SER A 60 20.07 -12.65 -8.85
N HIS A 61 20.64 -13.85 -8.91
CA HIS A 61 20.25 -14.94 -8.03
C HIS A 61 20.47 -14.59 -6.55
N GLU A 62 21.58 -13.91 -6.25
CA GLU A 62 21.87 -13.42 -4.89
C GLU A 62 20.85 -12.38 -4.43
N ASP A 63 20.46 -11.43 -5.29
CA ASP A 63 19.44 -10.43 -4.93
C ASP A 63 18.10 -11.09 -4.62
N LEU A 64 17.72 -12.12 -5.39
CA LEU A 64 16.48 -12.87 -5.15
C LEU A 64 16.51 -13.56 -3.78
N GLN A 65 17.64 -14.14 -3.40
CA GLN A 65 17.82 -14.77 -2.09
C GLN A 65 17.79 -13.72 -0.96
N LYS A 66 18.51 -12.60 -1.11
CA LYS A 66 18.51 -11.47 -0.16
C LYS A 66 17.09 -10.92 0.03
N ASN A 67 16.37 -10.68 -1.06
CA ASN A 67 14.98 -10.19 -1.01
C ASN A 67 14.03 -11.19 -0.33
N LYS A 68 14.21 -12.50 -0.56
CA LYS A 68 13.43 -13.53 0.14
C LYS A 68 13.71 -13.51 1.65
N ALA A 69 14.98 -13.43 2.04
CA ALA A 69 15.39 -13.39 3.45
C ALA A 69 14.87 -12.14 4.19
N ILE A 70 14.87 -10.97 3.53
CA ILE A 70 14.29 -9.74 4.09
C ILE A 70 12.80 -9.91 4.35
N VAL A 71 12.05 -10.41 3.37
CA VAL A 71 10.60 -10.63 3.50
C VAL A 71 10.29 -11.67 4.59
N ASP A 72 11.07 -12.75 4.67
CA ASP A 72 10.89 -13.79 5.67
C ASP A 72 11.19 -13.29 7.09
N THR A 73 12.20 -12.43 7.25
CA THR A 73 12.54 -11.77 8.53
C THR A 73 11.42 -10.84 8.99
N ILE A 74 10.89 -10.01 8.08
CA ILE A 74 9.76 -9.11 8.36
C ILE A 74 8.53 -9.92 8.76
N THR A 75 8.26 -11.03 8.06
CA THR A 75 7.04 -11.84 8.27
C THR A 75 7.09 -12.64 9.57
N ARG A 76 8.27 -13.05 10.03
CA ARG A 76 8.45 -13.82 11.28
C ARG A 76 8.64 -12.95 12.54
N GLY A 77 8.53 -11.63 12.42
CA GLY A 77 8.66 -10.72 13.57
C GLY A 77 10.08 -10.65 14.15
N GLY A 78 11.11 -10.83 13.31
CA GLY A 78 12.50 -10.85 13.76
C GLY A 78 12.92 -9.54 14.43
N ARG A 79 13.48 -9.63 15.65
CA ARG A 79 14.16 -8.53 16.34
C ARG A 79 15.22 -7.94 15.40
N ARG A 80 15.22 -6.61 15.25
CA ARG A 80 16.10 -5.77 14.41
C ARG A 80 17.42 -6.45 14.03
N ALA A 81 17.45 -7.16 12.90
CA ALA A 81 18.70 -7.36 12.18
C ALA A 81 19.00 -6.02 11.51
N SER A 82 20.09 -5.39 11.95
CA SER A 82 20.63 -4.16 11.36
C SER A 82 20.62 -4.28 9.83
N LEU A 83 19.92 -3.38 9.15
CA LEU A 83 19.96 -3.20 7.69
C LEU A 83 21.30 -2.55 7.26
N THR A 84 22.40 -2.98 7.86
CA THR A 84 23.73 -2.68 7.32
C THR A 84 23.98 -3.68 6.22
N SER A 85 24.20 -3.15 5.03
CA SER A 85 24.56 -3.85 3.80
C SER A 85 25.45 -5.07 4.10
N ALA A 86 24.89 -6.28 3.93
CA ALA A 86 25.65 -7.52 3.94
C ALA A 86 26.47 -7.67 2.63
N ASN A 87 27.36 -6.70 2.42
CA ASN A 87 28.55 -6.82 1.61
C ASN A 87 29.70 -6.43 2.55
N GLY A 88 30.36 -7.44 3.12
CA GLY A 88 31.50 -7.26 4.01
C GLY A 88 31.54 -8.35 5.06
N GLU A 89 32.28 -9.41 4.79
CA GLU A 89 32.98 -10.12 5.85
C GLU A 89 33.83 -9.08 6.58
N GLY A 90 33.54 -8.83 7.85
CA GLY A 90 34.23 -7.80 8.63
C GLY A 90 33.45 -7.46 9.88
N GLY A 91 33.71 -8.21 10.94
CA GLY A 91 33.21 -7.90 12.27
C GLY A 91 33.53 -6.46 12.68
N LEU A 92 32.64 -5.92 13.51
CA LEU A 92 32.81 -4.66 14.22
C LEU A 92 34.14 -4.66 14.99
N ASN A 93 35.18 -4.06 14.42
CA ASN A 93 36.26 -3.46 15.21
C ASN A 93 36.16 -1.95 15.07
N ARG A 94 35.65 -1.36 16.16
CA ARG A 94 35.83 0.03 16.52
C ARG A 94 37.32 0.20 16.80
N ASP A 95 38.03 0.86 15.89
CA ASP A 95 39.18 1.74 16.13
C ASP A 95 39.95 1.93 14.82
N SER A 96 39.81 3.12 14.20
CA SER A 96 40.90 3.80 13.50
C SER A 96 40.43 5.17 13.01
N ILE A 97 40.94 6.17 13.71
CA ILE A 97 41.09 7.55 13.29
C ILE A 97 41.95 7.54 12.02
N ASN A 98 41.34 7.67 10.83
CA ASN A 98 41.95 8.26 9.63
C ASN A 98 40.92 8.28 8.48
N GLY A 99 40.65 9.49 7.99
CA GLY A 99 39.62 9.80 6.98
C GLY A 99 39.91 9.26 5.58
N SER A 100 39.85 7.95 5.40
CA SER A 100 39.69 7.34 4.08
C SER A 100 38.21 7.02 3.88
N ALA A 101 37.59 7.66 2.88
CA ALA A 101 36.23 7.35 2.47
C ALA A 101 36.19 5.87 2.05
N SER A 102 35.57 5.01 2.86
CA SER A 102 35.32 3.62 2.49
C SER A 102 34.54 3.62 1.17
N GLU A 103 35.18 3.21 0.08
CA GLU A 103 34.51 3.07 -1.21
C GLU A 103 33.36 2.08 -1.04
N MET A 104 32.13 2.56 -1.23
CA MET A 104 30.97 1.67 -1.25
C MET A 104 31.20 0.62 -2.34
N PRO A 105 31.11 -0.69 -2.03
CA PRO A 105 31.31 -1.74 -3.01
C PRO A 105 30.40 -1.51 -4.23
N ARG A 106 30.98 -1.25 -5.40
CA ARG A 106 30.23 -1.10 -6.65
C ARG A 106 29.66 -2.46 -7.02
N ARG A 107 28.33 -2.55 -7.16
CA ARG A 107 27.65 -3.76 -7.61
C ARG A 107 27.92 -4.00 -9.10
N SER A 108 28.31 -5.22 -9.45
CA SER A 108 28.45 -5.64 -10.84
C SER A 108 27.10 -5.60 -11.56
N SER A 109 27.09 -5.12 -12.80
CA SER A 109 25.90 -5.15 -13.66
C SER A 109 25.52 -6.59 -14.01
N LEU A 110 24.25 -6.80 -14.33
CA LEU A 110 23.83 -8.06 -14.93
C LEU A 110 24.49 -8.23 -16.31
N GLN A 111 24.64 -9.48 -16.74
CA GLN A 111 25.07 -9.79 -18.10
C GLN A 111 24.11 -9.14 -19.12
N PRO A 112 24.60 -8.53 -20.20
CA PRO A 112 23.74 -8.01 -21.25
C PRO A 112 22.80 -9.10 -21.81
N PRO A 113 21.54 -8.77 -22.17
CA PRO A 113 20.69 -9.71 -22.90
C PRO A 113 21.30 -10.00 -24.28
N PRO A 114 20.98 -11.15 -24.90
CA PRO A 114 21.32 -11.41 -26.30
C PRO A 114 20.82 -10.29 -27.22
N PRO A 115 21.51 -10.00 -28.34
CA PRO A 115 21.03 -9.04 -29.32
C PRO A 115 19.64 -9.42 -29.82
N PRO A 116 18.74 -8.45 -30.04
CA PRO A 116 17.40 -8.73 -30.55
C PRO A 116 17.49 -9.25 -31.99
N THR A 117 16.70 -10.27 -32.31
CA THR A 117 16.64 -10.86 -33.66
C THR A 117 15.73 -10.08 -34.62
N ILE A 118 14.96 -9.11 -34.09
CA ILE A 118 13.95 -8.40 -34.86
C ILE A 118 14.56 -7.32 -35.77
N THR A 119 14.02 -7.22 -37.00
CA THR A 119 14.40 -6.15 -37.93
C THR A 119 13.65 -4.85 -37.68
N TRP A 120 14.13 -3.76 -38.26
CA TRP A 120 13.45 -2.46 -38.20
C TRP A 120 12.06 -2.52 -38.84
N GLU A 121 11.95 -3.24 -39.96
CA GLU A 121 10.72 -3.40 -40.73
C GLU A 121 9.68 -4.20 -39.93
N GLU A 122 10.10 -5.24 -39.22
CA GLU A 122 9.22 -5.99 -38.31
C GLU A 122 8.76 -5.13 -37.13
N TYR A 123 9.67 -4.32 -36.57
CA TYR A 123 9.35 -3.40 -35.48
C TYR A 123 8.29 -2.37 -35.87
N ILE A 124 8.48 -1.66 -37.00
CA ILE A 124 7.59 -0.56 -37.41
C ILE A 124 6.20 -1.04 -37.85
N ASN A 125 6.12 -2.25 -38.40
CA ASN A 125 4.86 -2.82 -38.88
C ASN A 125 4.12 -3.66 -37.82
N THR A 126 4.63 -3.72 -36.58
CA THR A 126 3.98 -4.49 -35.51
C THR A 126 2.64 -3.86 -35.10
N PRO A 127 1.55 -4.63 -34.99
CA PRO A 127 0.26 -4.13 -34.54
C PRO A 127 0.31 -3.47 -33.15
N ILE A 128 -0.52 -2.44 -32.95
CA ILE A 128 -0.65 -1.73 -31.68
C ILE A 128 -0.91 -2.72 -30.54
N GLY A 129 -0.11 -2.64 -29.48
CA GLY A 129 -0.21 -3.51 -28.30
C GLY A 129 0.54 -4.84 -28.41
N LYS A 130 1.16 -5.15 -29.56
CA LYS A 130 2.01 -6.34 -29.74
C LYS A 130 3.49 -6.01 -29.93
N CYS A 131 3.93 -4.83 -29.49
CA CYS A 131 5.29 -4.34 -29.72
C CYS A 131 6.32 -5.41 -29.35
N PRO A 132 7.30 -5.64 -30.23
CA PRO A 132 8.28 -6.69 -30.07
C PRO A 132 9.27 -6.32 -28.97
N HIS A 133 9.78 -7.35 -28.29
CA HIS A 133 10.58 -7.17 -27.10
C HIS A 133 12.07 -7.01 -27.46
N LEU A 134 12.62 -5.80 -27.28
CA LEU A 134 13.99 -5.46 -27.69
C LEU A 134 15.07 -5.70 -26.62
N GLY A 135 14.67 -6.01 -25.38
CA GLY A 135 15.59 -6.07 -24.24
C GLY A 135 15.55 -7.40 -23.49
N ARG A 136 15.90 -7.35 -22.20
CA ARG A 136 15.77 -8.52 -21.31
C ARG A 136 14.30 -8.86 -21.05
N PRO A 137 13.82 -10.10 -21.31
CA PRO A 137 12.42 -10.48 -21.09
C PRO A 137 11.97 -10.20 -19.64
N PRO A 138 10.78 -9.62 -19.43
CA PRO A 138 10.29 -9.32 -18.09
C PRO A 138 9.99 -10.60 -17.32
N ILE A 139 10.53 -10.71 -16.10
CA ILE A 139 10.25 -11.83 -15.21
C ILE A 139 9.25 -11.33 -14.18
N HIS A 140 7.98 -11.68 -14.35
CA HIS A 140 6.93 -11.28 -13.45
C HIS A 140 6.42 -12.44 -12.58
N LYS A 141 6.09 -12.14 -11.33
CA LYS A 141 5.35 -13.04 -10.45
C LYS A 141 4.11 -12.33 -9.94
N GLN A 142 2.95 -12.94 -10.17
CA GLN A 142 1.68 -12.48 -9.62
C GLN A 142 1.27 -13.35 -8.43
N SER A 143 0.75 -12.72 -7.37
CA SER A 143 0.18 -13.39 -6.22
C SER A 143 -1.12 -12.71 -5.86
N ASN A 144 -2.16 -13.51 -5.64
CA ASN A 144 -3.45 -13.04 -5.14
C ASN A 144 -3.63 -13.64 -3.75
N LYS A 145 -3.85 -12.79 -2.73
CA LYS A 145 -4.09 -13.23 -1.36
C LYS A 145 -5.43 -12.73 -0.88
N SER A 146 -6.24 -13.62 -0.33
CA SER A 146 -7.44 -13.23 0.40
C SER A 146 -7.03 -12.58 1.72
N ILE A 147 -7.60 -11.42 2.02
CA ILE A 147 -7.34 -10.68 3.25
C ILE A 147 -8.65 -10.49 3.99
N ARG A 148 -8.61 -10.64 5.30
CA ARG A 148 -9.72 -10.32 6.19
C ARG A 148 -9.46 -8.94 6.80
N ALA A 149 -10.30 -7.97 6.46
CA ALA A 149 -10.30 -6.65 7.09
C ALA A 149 -11.46 -6.54 8.09
N THR A 150 -11.42 -5.54 8.94
CA THR A 150 -12.52 -5.24 9.87
C THR A 150 -13.00 -3.80 9.70
N VAL A 151 -14.29 -3.59 9.95
CA VAL A 151 -14.91 -2.27 10.00
C VAL A 151 -15.79 -2.17 11.24
N ALA A 152 -15.68 -1.08 11.97
CA ALA A 152 -16.53 -0.75 13.11
C ALA A 152 -17.55 0.29 12.66
N MET A 153 -18.84 -0.06 12.79
CA MET A 153 -19.97 0.74 12.33
C MET A 153 -20.73 1.31 13.52
N SER A 154 -20.97 2.62 13.54
CA SER A 154 -21.75 3.28 14.61
C SER A 154 -22.96 4.00 14.04
N LYS A 155 -24.12 3.85 14.69
CA LYS A 155 -25.34 4.61 14.36
C LYS A 155 -25.35 5.99 15.04
N ASP A 156 -24.55 6.16 16.08
CA ASP A 156 -24.51 7.38 16.89
C ASP A 156 -23.48 8.40 16.35
N PHE A 157 -22.79 8.05 15.26
CA PHE A 157 -21.86 8.98 14.64
C PHE A 157 -22.64 10.12 13.96
N PRO A 158 -22.24 11.39 14.19
CA PRO A 158 -22.99 12.56 13.74
C PRO A 158 -23.03 12.75 12.22
N LEU A 159 -22.09 12.17 11.48
CA LEU A 159 -22.06 12.23 10.01
C LEU A 159 -22.74 10.99 9.43
N SER A 160 -23.67 11.20 8.49
CA SER A 160 -24.27 10.09 7.74
C SER A 160 -23.40 9.70 6.54
N VAL A 161 -23.59 8.47 6.06
CA VAL A 161 -22.95 7.99 4.83
C VAL A 161 -23.34 8.83 3.62
N GLU A 162 -24.59 9.29 3.55
CA GLU A 162 -25.10 10.15 2.48
C GLU A 162 -24.40 11.51 2.46
N MET A 163 -24.22 12.15 3.63
CA MET A 163 -23.49 13.42 3.74
C MET A 163 -22.04 13.26 3.29
N LEU A 164 -21.38 12.15 3.66
CA LEU A 164 -20.03 11.85 3.20
C LEU A 164 -19.98 11.71 1.67
N LEU A 165 -20.93 10.99 1.06
CA LEU A 165 -20.99 10.85 -0.39
C LEU A 165 -21.14 12.21 -1.11
N ASN A 166 -21.94 13.12 -0.56
CA ASN A 166 -22.08 14.49 -1.09
C ASN A 166 -20.75 15.26 -1.02
N VAL A 167 -20.01 15.14 0.09
CA VAL A 167 -18.67 15.75 0.22
C VAL A 167 -17.71 15.14 -0.80
N LEU A 168 -17.69 13.81 -0.93
CA LEU A 168 -16.83 13.10 -1.88
C LEU A 168 -17.13 13.46 -3.35
N GLU A 169 -18.37 13.82 -3.67
CA GLU A 169 -18.78 14.26 -5.00
C GLU A 169 -18.17 15.61 -5.37
N VAL A 170 -18.13 16.58 -4.44
CA VAL A 170 -17.49 17.89 -4.67
C VAL A 170 -15.99 17.75 -4.91
N ILE A 171 -15.34 16.81 -4.23
CA ILE A 171 -13.91 16.53 -4.36
C ILE A 171 -13.59 15.40 -5.35
N ALA A 172 -14.57 14.95 -6.14
CA ALA A 172 -14.42 13.84 -7.09
C ALA A 172 -13.37 14.00 -8.23
N PRO A 173 -12.84 15.19 -8.60
CA PRO A 173 -11.81 15.28 -9.65
C PRO A 173 -10.55 14.46 -9.36
N PHE A 174 -10.31 14.05 -8.11
CA PHE A 174 -9.16 13.23 -7.74
C PHE A 174 -9.40 11.73 -7.99
N LYS A 175 -8.59 11.12 -8.86
CA LYS A 175 -8.66 9.68 -9.24
C LYS A 175 -8.74 8.72 -8.04
N HIS A 176 -8.11 9.06 -6.91
CA HIS A 176 -8.09 8.22 -5.72
C HIS A 176 -9.40 8.25 -4.91
N ILE A 177 -10.19 9.32 -5.05
CA ILE A 177 -11.43 9.53 -4.29
C ILE A 177 -12.58 8.70 -4.86
N ASN A 178 -12.61 8.47 -6.17
CA ASN A 178 -13.64 7.65 -6.82
C ASN A 178 -13.68 6.21 -6.27
N LYS A 179 -12.52 5.60 -5.96
CA LYS A 179 -12.47 4.26 -5.36
C LYS A 179 -13.04 4.23 -3.94
N LEU A 180 -12.84 5.30 -3.17
CA LEU A 180 -13.42 5.42 -1.84
C LEU A 180 -14.94 5.61 -1.93
N ARG A 181 -15.41 6.45 -2.85
CA ARG A 181 -16.84 6.62 -3.16
C ARG A 181 -17.48 5.30 -3.54
N GLU A 182 -16.91 4.59 -4.52
CA GLU A 182 -17.35 3.25 -4.92
C GLU A 182 -17.42 2.30 -3.73
N PHE A 183 -16.39 2.29 -2.86
CA PHE A 183 -16.37 1.44 -1.67
C PHE A 183 -17.47 1.77 -0.65
N ILE A 184 -17.79 3.05 -0.45
CA ILE A 184 -18.85 3.47 0.46
C ILE A 184 -20.24 3.19 -0.14
N THR A 185 -20.37 3.31 -1.46
CA THR A 185 -21.60 2.97 -2.20
C THR A 185 -21.87 1.46 -2.21
N LEU A 186 -20.84 0.61 -2.10
CA LEU A 186 -21.03 -0.82 -1.84
C LEU A 186 -21.70 -0.96 -0.47
N LYS A 187 -22.89 -1.58 -0.44
CA LYS A 187 -23.79 -1.70 0.73
C LYS A 187 -23.05 -1.94 2.06
N LEU A 188 -22.64 -0.85 2.70
CA LEU A 188 -22.08 -0.87 4.04
C LEU A 188 -23.16 -1.38 5.01
N PRO A 189 -22.79 -2.00 6.13
CA PRO A 189 -23.75 -2.28 7.19
C PRO A 189 -24.39 -0.98 7.74
N SER A 190 -25.45 -1.11 8.52
CA SER A 190 -26.14 0.06 9.08
C SER A 190 -25.20 0.90 9.96
N GLY A 191 -25.20 2.22 9.76
CA GLY A 191 -24.39 3.20 10.49
C GLY A 191 -23.26 3.80 9.64
N PHE A 192 -22.34 4.50 10.30
CA PHE A 192 -21.16 5.13 9.71
C PHE A 192 -19.89 4.34 10.03
N PRO A 193 -18.93 4.17 9.08
CA PRO A 193 -17.69 3.42 9.30
C PRO A 193 -16.66 4.25 10.11
N VAL A 194 -16.82 4.28 11.43
CA VAL A 194 -15.96 5.05 12.35
C VAL A 194 -14.52 4.51 12.37
N LYS A 195 -14.32 3.21 12.13
CA LYS A 195 -12.99 2.60 12.08
C LYS A 195 -12.87 1.54 11.00
N VAL A 196 -11.79 1.55 10.24
CA VAL A 196 -11.45 0.53 9.24
C VAL A 196 -10.02 0.04 9.48
N GLU A 197 -9.84 -1.28 9.57
CA GLU A 197 -8.52 -1.91 9.72
C GLU A 197 -8.29 -2.92 8.59
N ILE A 198 -7.28 -2.65 7.76
CA ILE A 198 -6.95 -3.46 6.58
C ILE A 198 -5.51 -3.95 6.71
N PRO A 199 -5.28 -5.27 6.79
CA PRO A 199 -3.95 -5.83 6.65
C PRO A 199 -3.42 -5.55 5.23
N VAL A 200 -2.33 -4.77 5.12
CA VAL A 200 -1.73 -4.42 3.82
C VAL A 200 -0.60 -5.39 3.48
N LEU A 201 0.18 -5.78 4.49
CA LEU A 201 1.24 -6.79 4.44
C LEU A 201 1.19 -7.64 5.72
N HIS A 202 1.92 -8.77 5.75
CA HIS A 202 1.83 -9.74 6.86
C HIS A 202 2.04 -9.13 8.26
N THR A 203 2.79 -8.04 8.37
CA THR A 203 3.06 -7.35 9.64
C THR A 203 2.63 -5.89 9.67
N VAL A 204 1.95 -5.40 8.62
CA VAL A 204 1.53 -4.01 8.52
C VAL A 204 0.03 -3.94 8.31
N THR A 205 -0.65 -3.31 9.27
CA THR A 205 -2.08 -3.03 9.20
C THR A 205 -2.27 -1.54 9.02
N ALA A 206 -2.99 -1.15 7.97
CA ALA A 206 -3.49 0.21 7.83
C ALA A 206 -4.74 0.36 8.70
N LYS A 207 -4.73 1.36 9.58
CA LYS A 207 -5.85 1.68 10.46
C LYS A 207 -6.29 3.11 10.19
N ILE A 208 -7.56 3.26 9.85
CA ILE A 208 -8.22 4.55 9.62
C ILE A 208 -9.29 4.65 10.70
N THR A 209 -9.34 5.78 11.41
CA THR A 209 -10.27 5.98 12.51
C THR A 209 -10.72 7.42 12.56
N PHE A 210 -12.03 7.63 12.62
CA PHE A 210 -12.65 8.92 12.93
C PHE A 210 -12.66 9.06 14.45
N GLN A 211 -11.85 9.99 14.96
CA GLN A 211 -11.65 10.13 16.40
C GLN A 211 -12.56 11.19 17.01
N LYS A 212 -12.50 12.41 16.47
CA LYS A 212 -13.25 13.55 16.96
C LYS A 212 -13.87 14.27 15.77
N PHE A 213 -15.19 14.26 15.69
CA PHE A 213 -15.94 14.96 14.65
C PHE A 213 -16.76 16.07 15.29
N GLU A 214 -16.69 17.27 14.72
CA GLU A 214 -17.42 18.44 15.16
C GLU A 214 -17.94 19.20 13.94
N PHE A 215 -19.22 19.57 13.96
CA PHE A 215 -19.74 20.57 13.03
C PHE A 215 -19.29 21.95 13.51
N ARG A 216 -18.61 22.69 12.64
CA ARG A 216 -18.07 24.02 12.93
C ARG A 216 -18.40 24.98 11.80
N ASP A 217 -19.10 26.04 12.14
CA ASP A 217 -19.44 27.11 11.20
C ASP A 217 -18.46 28.30 11.29
N ASN A 218 -17.51 28.22 12.22
CA ASN A 218 -16.57 29.29 12.58
C ASN A 218 -15.10 28.90 12.31
N ILE A 219 -14.84 28.31 11.14
CA ILE A 219 -13.48 27.97 10.73
C ILE A 219 -12.80 29.23 10.18
N PRO A 220 -11.67 29.70 10.76
CA PRO A 220 -10.98 30.88 10.29
C PRO A 220 -10.54 30.75 8.82
N ALA A 221 -10.79 31.78 8.01
CA ALA A 221 -10.38 31.80 6.60
C ALA A 221 -8.87 31.61 6.42
N THR A 222 -8.08 32.06 7.40
CA THR A 222 -6.61 31.94 7.41
C THR A 222 -6.09 30.51 7.39
N LEU A 223 -6.92 29.51 7.74
CA LEU A 223 -6.55 28.10 7.62
C LEU A 223 -6.53 27.61 6.16
N PHE A 224 -7.16 28.36 5.25
CA PHE A 224 -7.24 28.05 3.83
C PHE A 224 -6.30 28.92 2.99
N ASP A 225 -5.57 29.83 3.63
CA ASP A 225 -4.58 30.67 2.94
C ASP A 225 -3.31 29.88 2.65
N VAL A 226 -2.80 30.03 1.44
CA VAL A 226 -1.48 29.48 1.06
C VAL A 226 -0.41 30.29 1.81
N PRO A 227 0.47 29.65 2.60
CA PRO A 227 1.51 30.37 3.33
C PRO A 227 2.39 31.17 2.38
N SER A 228 2.78 32.40 2.76
CA SER A 228 3.55 33.31 1.89
C SER A 228 4.92 32.77 1.45
N HIS A 229 5.47 31.81 2.20
CA HIS A 229 6.74 31.14 1.91
C HIS A 229 6.55 29.81 1.16
N TYR A 230 5.31 29.45 0.79
CA TYR A 230 5.05 28.30 -0.05
C TYR A 230 5.57 28.57 -1.46
N VAL A 231 6.44 27.69 -1.95
CA VAL A 231 6.93 27.72 -3.32
C VAL A 231 6.47 26.43 -3.98
N GLU A 232 5.62 26.58 -5.00
CA GLU A 232 5.17 25.44 -5.81
C GLU A 232 6.34 24.92 -6.65
N ASP A 233 6.73 23.67 -6.43
CA ASP A 233 7.71 23.00 -7.27
C ASP A 233 6.97 22.20 -8.34
N ALA A 234 6.86 22.79 -9.53
CA ALA A 234 6.22 22.19 -10.71
C ALA A 234 6.82 20.84 -11.13
N ARG A 235 8.00 20.44 -10.59
CA ARG A 235 8.67 19.17 -10.90
C ARG A 235 8.48 18.11 -9.82
N ARG A 236 7.84 18.43 -8.70
CA ARG A 236 7.78 17.55 -7.53
C ARG A 236 6.76 16.41 -7.67
N PHE A 237 5.72 16.61 -8.48
CA PHE A 237 4.67 15.63 -8.74
C PHE A 237 4.24 15.60 -10.22
N PRO A 238 5.11 15.19 -11.15
CA PRO A 238 4.79 15.16 -12.59
C PRO A 238 3.65 14.18 -12.97
N ASP A 239 3.29 13.27 -12.06
CA ASP A 239 2.33 12.18 -12.31
C ASP A 239 0.97 12.34 -11.58
N LEU A 240 0.72 13.48 -10.92
CA LEU A 240 -0.54 13.80 -10.25
C LEU A 240 -1.49 14.60 -11.15
#